data_AF-A0A7K6AYL0-F1
#
_entry.id   AF-A0A7K6AYL0-F1
#
_cell.length_a   1.000
_cell.length_b   1.000
_cell.length_c   1.000
_cell.angle_alpha   90.00
_cell.angle_beta   90.00
_cell.angle_gamma   90.00
#
_symmetry.space_group_name_H-M   'P 1'
#
loop_
_entity.id
_entity.type
_entity.pdbx_description
1 polymer ?
#
loop_
_entity_poly.entity_id
_entity_poly.type
_entity_poly.pdbx_seq_one_letter_code
_entity_poly.pdbx_strand_id
1 'polypeptide(L)'
;MWVKSQVLLLCCIASEVWMAKQLASRRNPPRGLYSVEDSSSAKWNRLKRSLYQGRSCRTRGCCTGRNDDCSFNIVSRSAVCYCDQFCASGFPGPVDCCGDYWDVCDHSIEPTRSDRPWPLPASGCYRDGQYYGEGTTIKDNCNSCKCFQSLWKCSNELCLVRQDLIQHVNSGDYGWKADNYSQFWGMTVEEGFKKRLGTFPPSHSLLNMREAPGKSLPEEKFPAFFTATYAWPDWIHDPLDQRNCGASWAFSTAS
;
A
#
# COMPACT_ATOMS: atom_id res chain seq x y z
N MET A 1 -16.97 -0.48 -60.89
CA MET A 1 -17.23 0.15 -59.57
C MET A 1 -17.13 -0.82 -58.39
N TRP A 2 -17.23 -2.13 -58.59
CA TRP A 2 -17.26 -3.12 -57.49
C TRP A 2 -15.87 -3.41 -56.87
N VAL A 3 -14.82 -3.47 -57.67
CA VAL A 3 -13.44 -3.75 -57.21
C VAL A 3 -12.88 -2.63 -56.31
N LYS A 4 -13.19 -1.37 -56.62
CA LYS A 4 -12.76 -0.22 -55.80
C LYS A 4 -13.42 -0.22 -54.41
N SER A 5 -14.66 -0.69 -54.33
CA SER A 5 -15.39 -0.82 -53.06
C SER A 5 -14.83 -1.96 -52.20
N GLN A 6 -14.45 -3.09 -52.79
CA GLN A 6 -13.79 -4.19 -52.07
C GLN A 6 -12.39 -3.82 -51.54
N VAL A 7 -11.61 -3.05 -52.31
CA VAL A 7 -10.30 -2.56 -51.85
C VAL A 7 -10.44 -1.60 -50.67
N LEU A 8 -11.42 -0.69 -50.70
CA LEU A 8 -11.73 0.20 -49.57
C LEU A 8 -12.14 -0.59 -48.32
N LEU A 9 -12.97 -1.62 -48.48
CA LEU A 9 -13.40 -2.46 -47.36
C LEU A 9 -12.23 -3.22 -46.74
N LEU A 10 -11.33 -3.76 -47.56
CA LEU A 10 -10.11 -4.43 -47.11
C LEU A 10 -9.14 -3.48 -46.39
N CYS A 11 -9.00 -2.24 -46.87
CA CYS A 11 -8.21 -1.21 -46.19
C CYS A 11 -8.79 -0.83 -44.83
N CYS A 12 -10.11 -0.73 -44.69
CA CYS A 12 -10.77 -0.46 -43.41
C CYS A 12 -10.58 -1.61 -42.42
N ILE A 13 -10.70 -2.86 -42.86
CA ILE A 13 -10.49 -4.02 -41.98
C ILE A 13 -9.02 -4.12 -41.55
N ALA A 14 -8.07 -3.84 -42.46
CA ALA A 14 -6.65 -3.85 -42.15
C ALA A 14 -6.26 -2.75 -41.13
N SER A 15 -6.90 -1.58 -41.21
CA SER A 15 -6.66 -0.49 -40.26
C SER A 15 -7.24 -0.78 -38.88
N GLU A 16 -8.43 -1.38 -38.79
CA GLU A 16 -9.01 -1.83 -37.51
C GLU A 16 -8.15 -2.92 -36.84
N VAL A 17 -7.65 -3.90 -37.60
CA VAL A 17 -6.76 -4.95 -37.08
C VAL A 17 -5.41 -4.38 -36.62
N TRP A 18 -4.88 -3.38 -37.33
CA TRP A 18 -3.63 -2.71 -36.94
C TRP A 18 -3.80 -1.90 -35.65
N MET A 19 -4.93 -1.19 -35.51
CA MET A 19 -5.25 -0.43 -34.30
C MET A 19 -5.50 -1.36 -33.10
N ALA A 20 -6.15 -2.50 -33.29
CA ALA A 20 -6.33 -3.51 -32.24
C ALA A 20 -4.99 -4.12 -31.77
N LYS A 21 -4.04 -4.36 -32.68
CA LYS A 21 -2.67 -4.83 -32.34
C LYS A 21 -1.86 -3.78 -31.58
N GLN A 22 -1.98 -2.51 -31.94
CA GLN A 22 -1.36 -1.39 -31.21
C GLN A 22 -1.92 -1.28 -29.78
N LEU A 23 -3.23 -1.45 -29.61
CA LEU A 23 -3.90 -1.40 -28.31
C LEU A 23 -3.52 -2.58 -27.41
N ALA A 24 -3.36 -3.79 -27.99
CA ALA A 24 -2.86 -4.97 -27.28
C ALA A 24 -1.38 -4.85 -26.90
N SER A 25 -0.55 -4.25 -27.76
CA SER A 25 0.86 -3.96 -27.46
C SER A 25 1.03 -2.94 -26.33
N ARG A 26 0.09 -1.98 -26.17
CA ARG A 26 0.09 -1.01 -25.07
C ARG A 26 -0.43 -1.57 -23.73
N ARG A 27 -1.11 -2.72 -23.72
CA ARG A 27 -1.60 -3.36 -22.47
C ARG A 27 -0.61 -4.31 -21.82
N ASN A 28 0.53 -4.60 -22.46
CA ASN A 28 1.60 -5.39 -21.85
C ASN A 28 2.73 -4.46 -21.40
N PRO A 29 2.83 -4.11 -20.10
CA PRO A 29 4.06 -3.52 -19.58
C PRO A 29 5.19 -4.55 -19.65
N PRO A 30 6.46 -4.13 -19.76
CA PRO A 30 7.59 -5.05 -19.75
C PRO A 30 7.60 -5.81 -18.40
N ARG A 31 7.33 -7.12 -18.46
CA ARG A 31 7.61 -8.07 -17.38
C ARG A 31 9.12 -8.16 -17.24
N GLY A 32 9.70 -7.41 -16.32
CA GLY A 32 11.11 -7.56 -16.00
C GLY A 32 11.62 -6.47 -15.08
N LEU A 33 11.22 -6.50 -13.80
CA LEU A 33 12.05 -5.96 -12.71
C LEU A 33 11.60 -6.43 -11.30
N TYR A 34 10.99 -7.61 -11.20
CA TYR A 34 10.78 -8.29 -9.92
C TYR A 34 11.20 -9.75 -10.07
N SER A 35 12.51 -9.99 -10.09
CA SER A 35 13.04 -11.27 -9.64
C SER A 35 13.21 -11.17 -8.13
N VAL A 36 12.32 -11.83 -7.39
CA VAL A 36 12.63 -12.22 -6.01
C VAL A 36 13.71 -13.28 -6.14
N GLU A 37 14.94 -12.93 -5.80
CA GLU A 37 16.04 -13.90 -5.68
C GLU A 37 15.72 -14.85 -4.52
N ASP A 38 15.35 -16.08 -4.88
CA ASP A 38 15.45 -17.25 -4.01
C ASP A 38 16.93 -17.48 -3.68
N SER A 39 17.37 -16.97 -2.54
CA SER A 39 18.68 -17.29 -1.97
C SER A 39 18.60 -18.61 -1.20
N SER A 40 18.44 -19.71 -1.92
CA SER A 40 18.75 -21.03 -1.41
C SER A 40 20.25 -21.31 -1.59
N SER A 41 21.02 -21.22 -0.50
CA SER A 41 22.14 -22.13 -0.15
C SER A 41 23.18 -21.42 0.71
N ALA A 42 23.21 -21.74 2.02
CA ALA A 42 24.40 -22.30 2.65
C ALA A 42 24.20 -22.53 4.16
N LYS A 43 24.56 -23.75 4.57
CA LYS A 43 25.07 -24.13 5.89
C LYS A 43 24.11 -24.13 7.09
N TRP A 44 23.65 -25.35 7.37
CA TRP A 44 23.28 -25.83 8.69
C TRP A 44 24.29 -25.42 9.76
N ASN A 45 23.96 -24.36 10.50
CA ASN A 45 24.34 -24.22 11.90
C ASN A 45 23.04 -24.19 12.68
N ARG A 46 22.89 -25.16 13.58
CA ARG A 46 21.76 -25.36 14.49
C ARG A 46 21.72 -24.20 15.50
N LEU A 47 21.40 -23.00 15.02
CA LEU A 47 21.32 -21.77 15.78
C LEU A 47 19.91 -21.68 16.38
N LYS A 48 19.88 -21.56 17.71
CA LYS A 48 18.75 -21.28 18.61
C LYS A 48 17.46 -20.94 17.85
N ARG A 49 16.42 -21.78 18.02
CA ARG A 49 15.03 -21.44 17.70
C ARG A 49 14.79 -20.00 18.12
N SER A 50 14.67 -19.11 17.14
CA SER A 50 14.25 -17.73 17.32
C SER A 50 12.98 -17.76 18.14
N LEU A 51 13.10 -17.39 19.43
CA LEU A 51 11.98 -17.13 20.32
C LEU A 51 11.11 -16.10 19.63
N TYR A 52 9.98 -16.55 19.09
CA TYR A 52 8.93 -15.64 18.70
C TYR A 52 8.51 -14.96 20.00
N GLN A 53 8.90 -13.69 20.17
CA GLN A 53 8.62 -12.90 21.36
C GLN A 53 7.15 -12.42 21.31
N GLY A 54 6.23 -13.36 21.12
CA GLY A 54 4.80 -13.14 21.17
C GLY A 54 4.35 -13.10 22.63
N ARG A 55 3.35 -12.26 22.96
CA ARG A 55 2.75 -12.18 24.29
C ARG A 55 1.62 -13.21 24.47
N SER A 56 1.77 -14.40 23.90
CA SER A 56 0.70 -15.40 23.79
C SER A 56 0.23 -15.85 25.18
N CYS A 57 1.14 -16.37 26.02
CA CYS A 57 0.81 -16.79 27.38
C CYS A 57 0.48 -15.62 28.29
N ARG A 58 1.11 -14.47 28.09
CA ARG A 58 0.75 -13.23 28.82
C ARG A 58 -0.70 -12.79 28.56
N THR A 59 -1.23 -13.08 27.38
CA THR A 59 -2.61 -12.75 27.00
C THR A 59 -3.59 -13.85 27.42
N ARG A 60 -3.21 -15.12 27.27
CA ARG A 60 -4.07 -16.29 27.51
C ARG A 60 -4.17 -16.72 28.99
N GLY A 61 -3.12 -16.47 29.77
CA GLY A 61 -2.95 -17.02 31.12
C GLY A 61 -2.46 -18.47 31.11
N CYS A 62 -1.93 -18.91 32.26
CA CYS A 62 -1.30 -20.23 32.42
C CYS A 62 -2.35 -21.28 32.81
N CYS A 63 -2.33 -22.44 32.16
CA CYS A 63 -3.26 -23.53 32.45
C CYS A 63 -2.58 -24.66 33.23
N THR A 64 -3.29 -25.22 34.21
CA THR A 64 -2.82 -26.39 34.98
C THR A 64 -3.01 -27.69 34.20
N GLY A 65 -2.04 -28.60 34.28
CA GLY A 65 -2.06 -29.86 33.53
C GLY A 65 -1.90 -29.68 32.01
N ARG A 66 -2.12 -30.76 31.24
CA ARG A 66 -2.18 -30.70 29.77
C ARG A 66 -3.58 -30.26 29.35
N ASN A 67 -3.67 -29.22 28.55
CA ASN A 67 -4.94 -28.68 28.07
C ASN A 67 -4.81 -28.23 26.61
N ASP A 68 -5.37 -29.02 25.71
CA ASP A 68 -5.31 -28.77 24.26
C ASP A 68 -6.10 -27.48 23.86
N ASP A 69 -7.03 -27.01 24.71
CA ASP A 69 -7.74 -25.72 24.56
C ASP A 69 -6.94 -24.53 25.11
N CYS A 70 -5.80 -24.79 25.76
CA CYS A 70 -4.85 -23.77 26.24
C CYS A 70 -3.83 -23.42 25.16
N SER A 71 -4.34 -23.13 23.97
CA SER A 71 -3.55 -22.97 22.77
C SER A 71 -3.75 -21.60 22.11
N PHE A 72 -2.77 -21.19 21.31
CA PHE A 72 -2.74 -19.92 20.60
C PHE A 72 -2.33 -20.15 19.15
N ASN A 73 -3.11 -19.63 18.20
CA ASN A 73 -2.83 -19.76 16.77
C ASN A 73 -1.77 -18.76 16.30
N ILE A 74 -0.65 -19.27 15.81
CA ILE A 74 0.42 -18.50 15.16
C ILE A 74 0.14 -18.50 13.66
N VAL A 75 -0.70 -17.56 13.23
CA VAL A 75 -1.15 -17.40 11.84
C VAL A 75 0.04 -17.28 10.87
N SER A 76 1.12 -16.62 11.27
CA SER A 76 2.33 -16.43 10.45
C SER A 76 3.06 -17.72 10.10
N ARG A 77 2.82 -18.82 10.82
CA ARG A 77 3.45 -20.12 10.58
C ARG A 77 2.46 -21.27 10.39
N SER A 78 1.16 -20.97 10.30
CA SER A 78 0.09 -21.97 10.30
C SER A 78 0.28 -23.02 11.40
N ALA A 79 0.70 -22.56 12.59
CA ALA A 79 1.07 -23.42 13.71
C ALA A 79 0.31 -23.01 14.97
N VAL A 80 0.18 -23.94 15.91
CA VAL A 80 -0.44 -23.72 17.23
C VAL A 80 0.64 -23.83 18.29
N CYS A 81 0.59 -22.97 19.31
CA CYS A 81 1.43 -23.11 20.49
C CYS A 81 0.60 -23.22 21.78
N TYR A 82 1.17 -23.80 22.83
CA TYR A 82 0.49 -24.06 24.11
C TYR A 82 1.11 -23.28 25.28
N CYS A 83 0.28 -22.93 26.25
CA CYS A 83 0.64 -22.22 27.49
C CYS A 83 0.31 -23.01 28.76
N ASP A 84 0.25 -24.34 28.64
CA ASP A 84 -0.16 -25.23 29.71
C ASP A 84 1.05 -25.77 30.51
N GLN A 85 0.79 -26.41 31.64
CA GLN A 85 1.84 -26.93 32.53
C GLN A 85 2.65 -28.08 31.91
N PHE A 86 2.18 -28.67 30.80
CA PHE A 86 2.93 -29.65 30.05
C PHE A 86 4.21 -29.04 29.46
N CYS A 87 4.21 -27.74 29.17
CA CYS A 87 5.41 -27.03 28.75
C CYS A 87 6.54 -26.99 29.79
N ALA A 88 6.23 -27.15 31.08
CA ALA A 88 7.22 -27.31 32.14
C ALA A 88 7.78 -28.75 32.26
N SER A 89 7.20 -29.73 31.56
CA SER A 89 7.59 -31.14 31.67
C SER A 89 8.78 -31.51 30.77
N GLY A 90 9.99 -31.35 31.32
CA GLY A 90 11.25 -31.92 30.81
C GLY A 90 12.01 -31.05 29.80
N PHE A 91 13.33 -30.88 29.97
CA PHE A 91 14.17 -30.09 29.06
C PHE A 91 14.70 -30.94 27.89
N PRO A 92 14.66 -30.46 26.63
CA PRO A 92 14.04 -29.23 26.17
C PRO A 92 12.51 -29.43 26.11
N GLY A 93 11.73 -28.48 26.61
CA GLY A 93 10.27 -28.60 26.70
C GLY A 93 9.60 -29.10 25.41
N PRO A 94 8.37 -29.64 25.49
CA PRO A 94 7.59 -30.04 24.33
C PRO A 94 7.66 -29.00 23.20
N VAL A 95 7.81 -29.48 21.97
CA VAL A 95 8.14 -28.67 20.78
C VAL A 95 7.12 -27.56 20.49
N ASP A 96 5.90 -27.70 21.02
CA ASP A 96 4.74 -26.87 20.71
C ASP A 96 4.45 -25.78 21.75
N CYS A 97 5.40 -25.46 22.63
CA CYS A 97 5.22 -24.41 23.64
C CYS A 97 5.34 -23.00 23.06
N CYS A 98 4.51 -22.07 23.56
CA CYS A 98 4.61 -20.66 23.18
C CYS A 98 5.92 -20.05 23.68
N GLY A 99 6.47 -19.09 22.91
CA GLY A 99 7.79 -18.51 23.18
C GLY A 99 7.90 -17.76 24.51
N ASP A 100 6.79 -17.20 25.02
CA ASP A 100 6.72 -16.46 26.29
C ASP A 100 6.28 -17.32 27.48
N TYR A 101 6.17 -18.65 27.32
CA TYR A 101 5.73 -19.53 28.39
C TYR A 101 6.62 -19.44 29.64
N TRP A 102 7.94 -19.58 29.46
CA TRP A 102 8.88 -19.58 30.59
C TRP A 102 8.90 -18.24 31.32
N ASP A 103 8.72 -17.13 30.60
CA ASP A 103 8.72 -15.79 31.17
C ASP A 103 7.43 -15.47 31.98
N VAL A 104 6.33 -16.18 31.71
CA VAL A 104 4.99 -15.85 32.23
C VAL A 104 4.47 -16.91 33.20
N CYS A 105 4.73 -18.18 32.92
CA CYS A 105 4.08 -19.32 33.57
C CYS A 105 5.01 -20.19 34.43
N ASP A 106 6.33 -20.09 34.27
CA ASP A 106 7.29 -20.87 35.07
C ASP A 106 7.45 -20.35 36.51
N HIS A 107 6.95 -19.15 36.80
CA HIS A 107 7.16 -18.47 38.09
C HIS A 107 5.88 -18.05 38.83
N SER A 108 4.69 -18.52 38.43
CA SER A 108 3.48 -18.18 39.16
C SER A 108 3.23 -19.13 40.33
N ILE A 109 3.37 -18.58 41.54
CA ILE A 109 2.59 -18.96 42.73
C ILE A 109 1.17 -19.32 42.28
N GLU A 110 0.67 -20.49 42.71
CA GLU A 110 -0.59 -21.12 42.26
C GLU A 110 -1.66 -20.12 41.78
N PRO A 111 -1.99 -20.07 40.48
CA PRO A 111 -3.03 -19.19 40.01
C PRO A 111 -4.38 -19.72 40.51
N THR A 112 -5.02 -18.91 41.34
CA THR A 112 -6.38 -19.17 41.82
C THR A 112 -7.30 -19.31 40.61
N ARG A 113 -7.87 -20.49 40.47
CA ARG A 113 -8.88 -20.88 39.48
C ARG A 113 -9.92 -19.76 39.33
N SER A 114 -9.95 -19.07 38.19
CA SER A 114 -11.16 -18.35 37.80
C SER A 114 -12.06 -19.37 37.09
N ASP A 115 -12.95 -20.01 37.84
CA ASP A 115 -13.99 -20.93 37.32
C ASP A 115 -15.08 -20.20 36.49
N ARG A 116 -14.75 -19.07 35.86
CA ARG A 116 -15.66 -18.44 34.88
C ARG A 116 -15.54 -19.20 33.56
N PRO A 117 -16.65 -19.72 33.00
CA PRO A 117 -16.68 -20.12 31.60
C PRO A 117 -16.22 -18.93 30.77
N TRP A 118 -15.14 -19.10 30.02
CA TRP A 118 -14.73 -18.08 29.06
C TRP A 118 -15.86 -17.88 28.06
N PRO A 119 -16.26 -16.64 27.74
CA PRO A 119 -17.07 -16.43 26.56
C PRO A 119 -16.30 -17.02 25.38
N LEU A 120 -16.97 -17.87 24.60
CA LEU A 120 -16.50 -18.44 23.32
C LEU A 120 -15.59 -17.42 22.62
N PRO A 121 -14.41 -17.81 22.08
CA PRO A 121 -13.44 -16.87 21.53
C PRO A 121 -14.19 -15.90 20.64
N ALA A 122 -14.32 -14.66 21.12
CA ALA A 122 -15.23 -13.70 20.50
C ALA A 122 -14.77 -13.59 19.05
N SER A 123 -15.59 -14.04 18.09
CA SER A 123 -15.23 -13.95 16.69
C SER A 123 -14.83 -12.50 16.41
N GLY A 124 -13.62 -12.31 15.89
CA GLY A 124 -13.00 -10.99 15.88
C GLY A 124 -11.57 -11.02 15.38
N CYS A 125 -11.11 -9.86 14.93
CA CYS A 125 -9.82 -9.66 14.30
C CYS A 125 -8.95 -8.75 15.15
N TYR A 126 -7.66 -9.05 15.19
CA TYR A 126 -6.67 -8.25 15.91
C TYR A 126 -5.85 -7.41 14.92
N ARG A 127 -5.64 -6.13 15.23
CA ARG A 127 -4.82 -5.22 14.42
C ARG A 127 -4.24 -4.10 15.28
N ASP A 128 -2.96 -3.79 15.09
CA ASP A 128 -2.28 -2.63 15.70
C ASP A 128 -2.46 -2.49 17.22
N GLY A 129 -2.51 -3.63 17.94
CA GLY A 129 -2.69 -3.62 19.39
C GLY A 129 -4.14 -3.67 19.88
N GLN A 130 -5.12 -3.63 18.99
CA GLN A 130 -6.55 -3.54 19.30
C GLN A 130 -7.35 -4.72 18.76
N TYR A 131 -8.36 -5.15 19.53
CA TYR A 131 -9.31 -6.18 19.12
C TYR A 131 -10.57 -5.57 18.50
N TYR A 132 -11.00 -6.12 17.37
CA TYR A 132 -12.18 -5.71 16.64
C TYR A 132 -13.16 -6.89 16.57
N GLY A 133 -14.45 -6.63 16.78
CA GLY A 133 -15.47 -7.67 16.67
C GLY A 133 -15.66 -8.17 15.24
N GLU A 134 -16.19 -9.37 15.08
CA GLU A 134 -16.56 -9.96 13.79
C GLU A 134 -17.45 -9.01 12.97
N GLY A 135 -17.20 -8.93 11.66
CA GLY A 135 -17.95 -8.05 10.75
C GLY A 135 -17.54 -6.57 10.79
N THR A 136 -16.68 -6.16 11.73
CA THR A 136 -16.14 -4.78 11.78
C THR A 136 -15.43 -4.44 10.49
N THR A 137 -15.67 -3.23 9.97
CA THR A 137 -15.00 -2.72 8.76
C THR A 137 -14.17 -1.51 9.14
N ILE A 138 -12.89 -1.53 8.78
CA ILE A 138 -11.94 -0.44 8.99
C ILE A 138 -11.41 0.05 7.65
N LYS A 139 -10.93 1.30 7.61
CA LYS A 139 -10.19 1.81 6.46
C LYS A 139 -8.69 1.70 6.69
N ASP A 140 -8.01 1.14 5.70
CA ASP A 140 -6.56 1.04 5.65
C ASP A 140 -6.07 1.78 4.41
N ASN A 141 -5.63 3.03 4.60
CA ASN A 141 -5.40 3.97 3.52
C ASN A 141 -6.67 4.08 2.63
N CYS A 142 -6.58 3.74 1.34
CA CYS A 142 -7.71 3.75 0.42
C CYS A 142 -8.53 2.45 0.45
N ASN A 143 -8.01 1.39 1.09
CA ASN A 143 -8.64 0.08 1.11
C ASN A 143 -9.63 -0.08 2.26
N SER A 144 -10.72 -0.79 2.00
CA SER A 144 -11.72 -1.15 3.00
C SER A 144 -11.48 -2.58 3.46
N CYS A 145 -11.25 -2.77 4.75
CA CYS A 145 -10.92 -4.07 5.36
C CYS A 145 -12.05 -4.51 6.29
N LYS A 146 -12.68 -5.65 5.97
CA LYS A 146 -13.73 -6.25 6.80
C LYS A 146 -13.19 -7.46 7.56
N CYS A 147 -13.43 -7.50 8.86
CA CYS A 147 -13.14 -8.66 9.68
C CYS A 147 -14.11 -9.79 9.35
N PHE A 148 -13.57 -10.94 8.93
CA PHE A 148 -14.33 -12.13 8.60
C PHE A 148 -13.58 -13.38 9.08
N GLN A 149 -14.21 -14.17 9.96
CA GLN A 149 -13.65 -15.39 10.56
C GLN A 149 -12.27 -15.14 11.17
N SER A 150 -12.15 -14.08 11.97
CA SER A 150 -10.87 -13.65 12.58
C SER A 150 -9.75 -13.27 11.61
N LEU A 151 -10.06 -13.10 10.31
CA LEU A 151 -9.13 -12.63 9.28
C LEU A 151 -9.61 -11.30 8.66
N TRP A 152 -8.67 -10.40 8.37
CA TRP A 152 -8.97 -9.18 7.63
C TRP A 152 -9.07 -9.48 6.13
N LYS A 153 -10.25 -9.24 5.56
CA LYS A 153 -10.48 -9.26 4.12
C LYS A 153 -10.53 -7.82 3.61
N CYS A 154 -9.47 -7.38 2.96
CA CYS A 154 -9.34 -6.03 2.40
C CYS A 154 -9.64 -5.99 0.91
N SER A 155 -10.14 -4.86 0.43
CA SER A 155 -10.08 -4.51 -1.00
C SER A 155 -8.62 -4.42 -1.45
N ASN A 156 -8.38 -4.58 -2.75
CA ASN A 156 -7.06 -4.52 -3.36
C ASN A 156 -6.96 -3.35 -4.36
N GLU A 157 -7.33 -2.16 -3.90
CA GLU A 157 -7.24 -0.92 -4.66
C GLU A 157 -5.81 -0.38 -4.61
N LEU A 158 -5.37 0.21 -5.72
CA LEU A 158 -4.10 0.92 -5.79
C LEU A 158 -4.28 2.30 -5.16
N CYS A 159 -3.73 2.50 -3.96
CA CYS A 159 -3.75 3.80 -3.29
C CYS A 159 -2.78 4.80 -3.93
N LEU A 160 -3.19 6.06 -3.95
CA LEU A 160 -2.42 7.16 -4.53
C LEU A 160 -1.11 7.42 -3.76
N VAL A 161 -1.20 7.45 -2.44
CA VAL A 161 -0.03 7.58 -1.55
C VAL A 161 0.35 6.21 -1.02
N ARG A 162 1.62 5.83 -1.21
CA ARG A 162 2.15 4.51 -0.88
C ARG A 162 3.50 4.64 -0.17
N GLN A 163 3.58 4.08 1.04
CA GLN A 163 4.77 4.22 1.87
C GLN A 163 6.01 3.55 1.25
N ASP A 164 5.82 2.39 0.62
CA ASP A 164 6.87 1.67 -0.09
C ASP A 164 7.41 2.47 -1.28
N LEU A 165 6.53 3.15 -2.03
CA LEU A 165 6.92 4.02 -3.14
C LEU A 165 7.68 5.26 -2.65
N ILE A 166 7.22 5.89 -1.57
CA ILE A 166 7.92 7.03 -0.96
C ILE A 166 9.34 6.63 -0.54
N GLN A 167 9.49 5.48 0.12
CA GLN A 167 10.79 4.95 0.53
C GLN A 167 11.70 4.66 -0.68
N HIS A 168 11.13 4.09 -1.75
CA HIS A 168 11.88 3.80 -2.98
C HIS A 168 12.34 5.07 -3.70
N VAL A 169 11.51 6.10 -3.78
CA VAL A 169 11.91 7.38 -4.39
C VAL A 169 13.02 8.05 -3.57
N ASN A 170 12.86 8.06 -2.25
CA ASN A 170 13.79 8.73 -1.35
C ASN A 170 15.12 8.00 -1.16
N SER A 171 15.27 6.77 -1.67
CA SER A 171 16.56 6.08 -1.68
C SER A 171 17.46 6.54 -2.84
N GLY A 172 16.91 7.20 -3.86
CA GLY A 172 17.66 7.80 -4.95
C GLY A 172 18.00 9.28 -4.72
N ASP A 173 18.94 9.80 -5.51
CA ASP A 173 19.30 11.21 -5.54
C ASP A 173 18.75 11.88 -6.81
N TYR A 174 17.58 12.51 -6.68
CA TYR A 174 16.86 13.14 -7.80
C TYR A 174 16.73 14.67 -7.64
N GLY A 175 17.35 15.27 -6.60
CA GLY A 175 17.18 16.68 -6.28
C GLY A 175 15.82 17.05 -5.66
N TRP A 176 14.97 16.07 -5.34
CA TRP A 176 13.71 16.23 -4.61
C TRP A 176 13.42 15.01 -3.73
N LYS A 177 12.46 15.14 -2.80
CA LYS A 177 12.03 14.05 -1.91
C LYS A 177 10.51 13.88 -1.95
N ALA A 178 10.05 12.63 -1.93
CA ALA A 178 8.65 12.27 -1.76
C ALA A 178 8.26 12.30 -0.29
N ASP A 179 7.00 12.63 -0.02
CA ASP A 179 6.45 12.63 1.33
C ASP A 179 4.96 12.23 1.32
N ASN A 180 4.41 11.96 2.51
CA ASN A 180 3.01 11.62 2.71
C ASN A 180 2.18 12.89 2.99
N TYR A 181 1.40 13.30 1.99
CA TYR A 181 0.48 14.42 2.12
C TYR A 181 -0.91 13.93 2.50
N SER A 182 -1.41 14.39 3.65
CA SER A 182 -2.72 14.01 4.21
C SER A 182 -3.89 14.24 3.25
N GLN A 183 -3.83 15.28 2.42
CA GLN A 183 -4.83 15.61 1.39
C GLN A 183 -4.99 14.55 0.28
N PHE A 184 -4.02 13.63 0.15
CA PHE A 184 -4.02 12.54 -0.81
C PHE A 184 -4.17 11.16 -0.14
N TRP A 185 -4.10 11.10 1.19
CA TRP A 185 -4.26 9.87 1.94
C TRP A 185 -5.70 9.34 1.83
N GLY A 186 -5.84 8.04 1.59
CA GLY A 186 -7.15 7.40 1.43
C GLY A 186 -7.78 7.52 0.03
N MET A 187 -7.10 8.16 -0.92
CA MET A 187 -7.53 8.26 -2.31
C MET A 187 -6.92 7.12 -3.15
N THR A 188 -7.68 6.58 -4.11
CA THR A 188 -7.13 5.62 -5.09
C THR A 188 -6.40 6.36 -6.22
N VAL A 189 -5.53 5.66 -6.95
CA VAL A 189 -4.85 6.21 -8.13
C VAL A 189 -5.86 6.67 -9.18
N GLU A 190 -6.93 5.90 -9.41
CA GLU A 190 -7.99 6.26 -10.35
C GLU A 190 -8.72 7.54 -9.93
N GLU A 191 -9.06 7.66 -8.65
CA GLU A 191 -9.68 8.87 -8.12
C GLU A 191 -8.75 10.09 -8.23
N GLY A 192 -7.47 9.91 -7.91
CA GLY A 192 -6.46 10.96 -8.04
C GLY A 192 -6.34 11.44 -9.48
N PHE A 193 -6.24 10.51 -10.42
CA PHE A 193 -6.18 10.83 -11.85
C PHE A 193 -7.41 11.63 -12.30
N LYS A 194 -8.61 11.22 -11.88
CA LYS A 194 -9.87 11.87 -12.31
C LYS A 194 -10.14 13.21 -11.62
N LYS A 195 -9.77 13.34 -10.34
CA LYS A 195 -10.18 14.47 -9.47
C LYS A 195 -9.08 15.50 -9.26
N ARG A 196 -7.81 15.12 -9.34
CA ARG A 196 -6.68 16.03 -9.10
C ARG A 196 -6.03 16.50 -10.40
N LEU A 197 -6.10 15.73 -11.48
CA LEU A 197 -5.72 16.19 -12.83
C LEU A 197 -6.94 16.80 -13.53
N GLY A 198 -6.72 17.72 -14.46
CA GLY A 198 -7.81 18.40 -15.16
C GLY A 198 -7.53 18.83 -16.59
N THR A 199 -6.33 18.61 -17.10
CA THR A 199 -5.93 19.06 -18.45
C THR A 199 -6.03 17.93 -19.46
N PHE A 200 -6.60 18.23 -20.63
CA PHE A 200 -6.52 17.34 -21.78
C PHE A 200 -5.27 17.62 -22.62
N PRO A 201 -4.77 16.64 -23.37
CA PRO A 201 -3.71 16.87 -24.34
C PRO A 201 -4.07 18.00 -25.31
N PRO A 202 -3.17 18.96 -25.57
CA PRO A 202 -3.42 20.06 -26.48
C PRO A 202 -3.56 19.55 -27.93
N SER A 203 -4.26 20.33 -28.76
CA SER A 203 -4.38 20.03 -30.19
C SER A 203 -3.05 20.28 -30.92
N HIS A 204 -2.88 19.64 -32.10
CA HIS A 204 -1.70 19.90 -32.95
C HIS A 204 -1.54 21.38 -33.32
N SER A 205 -2.65 22.11 -33.47
CA SER A 205 -2.58 23.56 -33.76
C SER A 205 -1.97 24.35 -32.61
N LEU A 206 -2.29 23.99 -31.35
CA LEU A 206 -1.71 24.64 -30.17
C LEU A 206 -0.23 24.29 -30.03
N LEU A 207 0.13 23.03 -30.26
CA LEU A 207 1.54 22.59 -30.22
C LEU A 207 2.41 23.25 -31.29
N ASN A 208 1.81 23.73 -32.38
CA ASN A 208 2.50 24.41 -33.48
C ASN A 208 2.54 25.94 -33.33
N MET A 209 1.97 26.51 -32.27
CA MET A 209 2.06 27.95 -32.02
C MET A 209 3.52 28.35 -31.80
N ARG A 210 3.93 29.44 -32.43
CA ARG A 210 5.26 30.04 -32.26
C ARG A 210 5.12 31.37 -31.52
N GLU A 211 6.19 31.75 -30.84
CA GLU A 211 6.33 33.07 -30.25
C GLU A 211 5.98 34.18 -31.25
N ALA A 212 5.37 35.24 -30.75
CA ALA A 212 5.08 36.40 -31.58
C ALA A 212 6.40 37.02 -32.07
N PRO A 213 6.54 37.32 -33.36
CA PRO A 213 7.76 37.93 -33.88
C PRO A 213 7.98 39.30 -33.22
N GLY A 214 9.05 39.43 -32.44
CA GLY A 214 9.44 40.64 -31.72
C GLY A 214 10.93 40.65 -31.42
N LYS A 215 11.49 41.83 -31.10
CA LYS A 215 12.88 41.94 -30.64
C LYS A 215 12.99 41.30 -29.25
N SER A 216 13.47 40.07 -29.19
CA SER A 216 13.93 39.47 -27.94
C SER A 216 15.09 40.30 -27.37
N LEU A 217 15.11 40.46 -26.05
CA LEU A 217 16.24 41.09 -25.37
C LEU A 217 17.41 40.09 -25.31
N PRO A 218 18.67 40.57 -25.36
CA PRO A 218 19.84 39.73 -25.10
C PRO A 218 19.72 39.04 -23.75
N GLU A 219 20.16 37.78 -23.66
CA GLU A 219 20.03 36.93 -22.46
C GLU A 219 20.67 37.56 -21.22
N GLU A 220 21.77 38.30 -21.41
CA GLU A 220 22.52 39.03 -20.38
C GLU A 220 21.68 40.06 -19.60
N LYS A 221 20.52 40.46 -20.14
CA LYS A 221 19.62 41.40 -19.50
C LYS A 221 18.63 40.74 -18.54
N PHE A 222 18.54 39.42 -18.51
CA PHE A 222 17.68 38.71 -17.56
C PHE A 222 18.40 38.45 -16.24
N PRO A 223 17.71 38.59 -15.10
CA PRO A 223 18.31 38.32 -13.80
C PRO A 223 18.52 36.82 -13.59
N ALA A 224 19.56 36.45 -12.85
CA ALA A 224 19.84 35.06 -12.49
C ALA A 224 18.77 34.44 -11.57
N PHE A 225 18.01 35.28 -10.86
CA PHE A 225 16.89 34.88 -10.01
C PHE A 225 15.71 35.80 -10.29
N PHE A 226 14.53 35.21 -10.44
CA PHE A 226 13.30 35.96 -10.68
C PHE A 226 12.15 35.32 -9.90
N THR A 227 11.30 36.16 -9.30
CA THR A 227 10.04 35.72 -8.68
C THR A 227 8.98 36.78 -8.94
N ALA A 228 7.86 36.36 -9.53
CA ALA A 228 6.78 37.26 -9.91
C ALA A 228 6.13 37.96 -8.72
N THR A 229 6.05 37.30 -7.55
CA THR A 229 5.48 37.90 -6.32
C THR A 229 6.30 39.08 -5.79
N TYR A 230 7.60 39.16 -6.10
CA TYR A 230 8.42 40.31 -5.72
C TYR A 230 8.35 41.43 -6.76
N ALA A 231 8.23 41.08 -8.04
CA ALA A 231 8.12 42.05 -9.12
C ALA A 231 6.73 42.72 -9.17
N TRP A 232 5.67 41.96 -8.90
CA TRP A 232 4.28 42.42 -8.96
C TRP A 232 3.44 41.87 -7.78
N PRO A 233 3.66 42.38 -6.55
CA PRO A 233 3.04 41.83 -5.35
C PRO A 233 1.50 41.83 -5.39
N ASP A 234 0.90 42.90 -5.91
CA ASP A 234 -0.56 43.07 -5.92
C ASP A 234 -1.27 42.31 -7.05
N TRP A 235 -0.51 41.63 -7.92
CA TRP A 235 -1.03 40.97 -9.12
C TRP A 235 -0.93 39.44 -9.03
N ILE A 236 -0.27 38.92 -8.00
CA ILE A 236 -0.08 37.48 -7.81
C ILE A 236 -0.79 37.08 -6.52
N HIS A 237 -1.76 36.18 -6.64
CA HIS A 237 -2.47 35.64 -5.48
C HIS A 237 -1.80 34.37 -4.93
N ASP A 238 -2.18 33.97 -3.72
CA ASP A 238 -1.73 32.73 -3.10
C ASP A 238 -2.24 31.46 -3.82
N PRO A 239 -1.56 30.32 -3.69
CA PRO A 239 -2.01 29.06 -4.30
C PRO A 239 -3.45 28.69 -3.91
N LEU A 240 -4.26 28.36 -4.92
CA LEU A 240 -5.66 27.99 -4.76
C LEU A 240 -5.84 26.46 -4.71
N ASP A 241 -6.83 25.99 -3.96
CA ASP A 241 -7.19 24.57 -3.90
C ASP A 241 -8.40 24.25 -4.80
N GLN A 242 -8.14 23.52 -5.90
CA GLN A 242 -9.19 23.00 -6.79
C GLN A 242 -10.05 21.88 -6.15
N ARG A 243 -9.70 21.44 -4.94
CA ARG A 243 -10.32 20.34 -4.21
C ARG A 243 -10.32 19.05 -5.03
N ASN A 244 -11.39 18.26 -4.90
CA ASN A 244 -11.58 17.00 -5.63
C ASN A 244 -12.36 17.23 -6.94
N CYS A 245 -11.95 18.25 -7.69
CA CYS A 245 -12.49 18.57 -9.00
C CYS A 245 -11.34 18.69 -10.00
N GLY A 246 -11.44 18.03 -11.16
CA GLY A 246 -10.46 18.09 -12.25
C GLY A 246 -10.49 19.42 -13.00
N ALA A 247 -10.35 20.53 -12.27
CA ALA A 247 -10.52 21.89 -12.76
C ALA A 247 -9.20 22.66 -12.85
N SER A 248 -8.05 21.98 -12.79
CA SER A 248 -6.73 22.61 -12.85
C SER A 248 -6.58 23.56 -14.04
N TRP A 249 -7.14 23.20 -15.20
CA TRP A 249 -7.15 24.01 -16.42
C TRP A 249 -7.86 25.37 -16.24
N ALA A 250 -8.95 25.41 -15.48
CA ALA A 250 -9.70 26.64 -15.25
C ALA A 250 -8.99 27.52 -14.22
N PHE A 251 -8.46 26.91 -13.15
CA PHE A 251 -7.67 27.61 -12.14
C PHE A 251 -6.43 28.24 -12.78
N SER A 252 -5.65 27.49 -13.57
CA SER A 252 -4.44 28.01 -14.22
C SER A 252 -4.71 29.08 -15.28
N THR A 253 -5.93 29.14 -15.83
CA THR A 253 -6.30 30.15 -16.84
C THR A 253 -6.85 31.43 -16.20
N ALA A 254 -7.51 31.30 -15.05
CA ALA A 254 -8.12 32.42 -14.34
C ALA A 254 -7.20 33.06 -13.28
N SER A 255 -6.15 32.34 -12.85
CA SER A 255 -5.09 32.82 -11.95
C SER A 255 -4.12 33.71 -12.71
#